data_AF-A0A538QUN8-F1
#
_entry.id   AF-A0A538QUN8-F1
#
_cell.length_a   1.000
_cell.length_b   1.000
_cell.length_c   1.000
_cell.angle_alpha   90.00
_cell.angle_beta   90.00
_cell.angle_gamma   90.00
#
_symmetry.space_group_name_H-M   'P 1'
#
loop_
_entity.id
_entity.type
_entity.pdbx_description
1 polymer ?
#
loop_
_entity_poly.entity_id
_entity_poly.type
_entity_poly.pdbx_seq_one_letter_code
_entity_poly.pdbx_strand_id
1 'polypeptide(L)'
;MHVADHARQDRRVPARRGPALPAEAVRRGPRRADLPARAERPRRPAGQRAVICPACQRANQPARRYCGGCGCNFDPACRSCGFANDRGDRFCGGCGAPLHAGELRPRLEVAASPAVMAAAAATATATASSTPWTVDELAGLFEPFATSADEPELPEVGISQDHLDRLFGAAP
;
A
#
# COMPACT_ATOMS: atom_id res chain seq x y z
N MET A 1 3.33 -40.87 -20.51
CA MET A 1 2.87 -39.82 -21.44
C MET A 1 4.03 -39.48 -22.38
N HIS A 2 4.02 -40.03 -23.59
CA HIS A 2 4.97 -39.69 -24.66
C HIS A 2 4.17 -39.12 -25.82
N VAL A 3 4.48 -37.88 -26.21
CA VAL A 3 3.84 -37.19 -27.32
C VAL A 3 4.66 -37.50 -28.57
N ALA A 4 4.14 -38.38 -29.42
CA ALA A 4 4.71 -38.70 -30.72
C ALA A 4 4.18 -37.72 -31.79
N ASP A 5 5.09 -36.87 -32.27
CA ASP A 5 5.31 -36.49 -33.67
C ASP A 5 4.07 -36.38 -34.60
N HIS A 6 3.40 -35.22 -34.57
CA HIS A 6 2.36 -34.84 -35.53
C HIS A 6 2.87 -33.80 -36.56
N ALA A 7 3.96 -34.09 -37.26
CA ALA A 7 4.51 -33.17 -38.27
C ALA A 7 4.72 -33.80 -39.66
N ARG A 8 3.76 -34.57 -40.20
CA ARG A 8 3.79 -34.99 -41.63
C ARG A 8 2.41 -35.23 -42.25
N GLN A 9 1.48 -34.29 -42.14
CA GLN A 9 0.22 -34.38 -42.89
C GLN A 9 -0.17 -33.04 -43.51
N ASP A 10 0.62 -32.59 -44.49
CA ASP A 10 0.19 -31.55 -45.42
C ASP A 10 0.15 -32.14 -46.84
N ARG A 11 -1.04 -32.60 -47.25
CA ARG A 11 -1.29 -33.35 -48.50
C ARG A 11 -1.41 -32.45 -49.75
N ARG A 12 -0.96 -31.19 -49.70
CA ARG A 12 -1.12 -30.20 -50.79
C ARG A 12 0.18 -29.82 -51.51
N VAL A 13 1.25 -30.61 -51.38
CA VAL A 13 2.49 -30.39 -52.15
C VAL A 13 2.60 -31.48 -53.22
N PRO A 14 2.54 -31.15 -54.53
CA PRO A 14 2.81 -32.16 -55.56
C PRO A 14 4.26 -32.66 -55.41
N ALA A 15 4.44 -33.98 -55.48
CA ALA A 15 5.72 -34.67 -55.32
C ALA A 15 6.72 -34.46 -56.48
N ARG A 16 6.67 -33.31 -57.15
CA ARG A 16 7.61 -32.91 -58.19
C ARG A 16 8.39 -31.71 -57.67
N ARG A 17 9.66 -31.93 -57.33
CA ARG A 17 10.60 -30.82 -57.09
C ARG A 17 10.63 -29.98 -58.38
N GLY A 18 10.25 -28.71 -58.28
CA GLY A 18 10.44 -27.75 -59.35
C GLY A 18 11.93 -27.61 -59.69
N PRO A 19 12.27 -26.99 -60.85
CA PRO A 19 13.66 -26.74 -61.21
C PRO A 19 14.38 -25.98 -60.09
N ALA A 20 15.66 -26.29 -59.89
CA ALA A 20 16.48 -25.59 -58.91
C ALA A 20 16.44 -24.08 -59.21
N LEU A 21 16.06 -23.28 -58.20
CA LEU A 21 16.12 -21.83 -58.34
C LEU A 21 17.58 -21.42 -58.58
N PRO A 22 17.83 -20.44 -59.47
CA PRO A 22 19.17 -19.94 -59.71
C PRO A 22 19.76 -19.38 -58.41
N ALA A 23 21.07 -19.55 -58.22
CA ALA A 23 21.76 -19.22 -56.97
C ALA A 23 21.57 -17.74 -56.56
N GLU A 24 21.35 -16.85 -57.53
CA GLU A 24 21.09 -15.43 -57.33
C GLU A 24 19.72 -15.11 -56.71
N ALA A 25 18.74 -16.03 -56.78
CA ALA A 25 17.40 -15.82 -56.23
C ALA A 25 17.36 -15.93 -54.70
N VAL A 26 18.37 -16.53 -54.09
CA VAL A 26 18.50 -16.63 -52.62
C VAL A 26 19.22 -15.39 -52.12
N ARG A 27 18.47 -14.33 -51.81
CA ARG A 27 19.01 -13.21 -51.02
C ARG A 27 19.53 -13.77 -49.70
N ARG A 28 20.84 -13.85 -49.54
CA ARG A 28 21.48 -14.22 -48.26
C ARG A 28 21.19 -13.10 -47.28
N GLY A 29 20.14 -13.27 -46.47
CA GLY A 29 19.93 -12.43 -45.29
C GLY A 29 21.16 -12.52 -44.37
N PRO A 30 21.44 -11.47 -43.57
CA PRO A 30 22.52 -11.51 -42.61
C PRO A 30 22.36 -12.72 -41.69
N ARG A 31 23.45 -13.44 -41.43
CA ARG A 31 23.45 -14.53 -40.46
C ARG A 31 23.19 -13.93 -39.09
N ARG A 32 22.64 -14.72 -38.16
CA ARG A 32 22.41 -14.24 -36.78
C ARG A 32 23.66 -13.69 -36.10
N ALA A 33 24.85 -14.14 -36.53
CA ALA A 33 26.14 -13.64 -36.08
C ALA A 33 26.50 -12.25 -36.64
N ASP A 34 25.90 -11.85 -37.76
CA ASP A 34 26.12 -10.55 -38.41
C ASP A 34 25.17 -9.47 -37.86
N LEU A 35 24.14 -9.87 -37.09
CA LEU A 35 23.31 -8.92 -36.36
C LEU A 35 24.10 -8.38 -35.17
N PRO A 36 24.07 -7.06 -34.91
CA PRO A 36 24.73 -6.49 -33.74
C PRO A 36 24.21 -7.21 -32.49
N ALA A 37 25.12 -7.55 -31.57
CA ALA A 37 24.77 -8.06 -30.25
C ALA A 37 23.66 -7.16 -29.70
N ARG A 38 22.51 -7.73 -29.35
CA ARG A 38 21.33 -6.97 -28.90
C ARG A 38 21.80 -5.95 -27.87
N ALA A 39 21.84 -4.67 -28.23
CA ALA A 39 22.15 -3.61 -27.28
C ALA A 39 21.27 -3.86 -26.05
N GLU A 40 21.88 -4.07 -24.89
CA GLU A 40 21.17 -4.32 -23.65
C GLU A 40 20.05 -3.28 -23.55
N ARG A 41 18.80 -3.70 -23.71
CA ARG A 41 17.67 -2.85 -23.35
C ARG A 41 17.91 -2.45 -21.90
N PRO A 42 17.91 -1.15 -21.54
CA PRO A 42 18.14 -0.73 -20.18
C PRO A 42 17.21 -1.53 -19.28
N ARG A 43 17.79 -2.34 -18.39
CA ARG A 43 17.03 -3.13 -17.43
C ARG A 43 16.30 -2.12 -16.55
N ARG A 44 14.98 -2.03 -16.71
CA ARG A 44 14.15 -1.29 -15.75
C ARG A 44 14.47 -1.86 -14.37
N PRO A 45 14.74 -1.03 -13.35
CA PRO A 45 15.02 -1.53 -12.01
C PRO A 45 13.91 -2.50 -11.59
N ALA A 46 14.31 -3.70 -11.17
CA ALA A 46 13.40 -4.74 -10.76
C ALA A 46 12.58 -4.22 -9.57
N GLY A 47 11.29 -3.94 -9.79
CA GLY A 47 10.39 -3.47 -8.74
C GLY A 47 9.33 -2.46 -9.17
N GLN A 48 9.49 -1.78 -10.30
CA GLN A 48 8.55 -0.72 -10.69
C GLN A 48 7.85 -1.05 -12.00
N ARG A 49 6.93 -2.02 -11.96
CA ARG A 49 5.94 -2.17 -13.04
C ARG A 49 5.04 -0.93 -13.06
N ALA A 50 4.83 -0.36 -14.23
CA ALA A 50 3.92 0.77 -14.39
C ALA A 50 2.49 0.35 -14.01
N VAL A 51 1.74 1.26 -13.39
CA VAL A 51 0.32 1.07 -13.09
C VAL A 51 -0.50 1.64 -14.24
N ILE A 52 -1.41 0.84 -14.78
CA ILE A 52 -2.31 1.27 -15.86
C ILE A 52 -3.58 1.85 -15.23
N CYS A 53 -3.93 3.08 -15.61
CA CYS A 53 -5.14 3.71 -15.11
C CYS A 53 -6.38 2.99 -15.65
N PRO A 54 -7.33 2.53 -14.81
CA PRO A 54 -8.54 1.85 -15.29
C PRO A 54 -9.48 2.80 -16.04
N ALA A 55 -9.45 4.11 -15.74
CA ALA A 55 -10.34 5.08 -16.35
C ALA A 55 -9.88 5.55 -17.76
N CYS A 56 -8.58 5.82 -17.94
CA CYS A 56 -8.05 6.37 -19.21
C CYS A 56 -6.94 5.55 -19.86
N GLN A 57 -6.61 4.38 -19.31
CA GLN A 57 -5.60 3.44 -19.82
C GLN A 57 -4.16 4.00 -19.91
N ARG A 58 -3.89 5.18 -19.34
CA ARG A 58 -2.54 5.75 -19.28
C ARG A 58 -1.65 4.95 -18.34
N ALA A 59 -0.41 4.66 -18.77
CA ALA A 59 0.64 4.13 -17.90
C ALA A 59 1.17 5.22 -16.96
N ASN A 60 1.22 4.93 -15.66
CA ASN A 60 1.68 5.82 -14.60
C ASN A 60 2.81 5.16 -13.79
N GLN A 61 3.62 5.97 -13.11
CA GLN A 61 4.57 5.44 -12.14
C GLN A 61 3.84 4.80 -10.95
N PRO A 62 4.33 3.68 -10.39
CA PRO A 62 3.63 2.94 -9.34
C PRO A 62 3.42 3.76 -8.05
N ALA A 63 4.32 4.70 -7.75
CA ALA A 63 4.23 5.57 -6.58
C ALA A 63 3.21 6.71 -6.70
N ARG A 64 2.56 6.91 -7.86
CA ARG A 64 1.54 7.96 -8.02
C ARG A 64 0.26 7.60 -7.29
N ARG A 65 -0.33 8.57 -6.58
CA ARG A 65 -1.66 8.47 -5.95
C ARG A 65 -2.79 8.74 -6.94
N TYR A 66 -2.59 9.71 -7.84
CA TYR A 66 -3.55 10.09 -8.88
C TYR A 66 -2.99 9.84 -10.29
N CYS A 67 -3.89 9.58 -11.25
CA CYS A 67 -3.52 9.51 -12.64
C CYS A 67 -3.12 10.89 -13.19
N GLY A 68 -1.93 10.99 -13.81
CA GLY A 68 -1.48 12.25 -14.43
C GLY A 68 -2.22 12.63 -15.73
N GLY A 69 -3.14 11.79 -16.22
CA GLY A 69 -3.94 12.06 -17.41
C GLY A 69 -5.38 12.48 -17.09
N CYS A 70 -6.08 11.71 -16.26
CA CYS A 70 -7.49 11.94 -15.94
C CYS A 70 -7.77 12.31 -14.48
N GLY A 71 -6.77 12.33 -13.59
CA GLY A 71 -6.95 12.64 -12.17
C GLY A 71 -7.59 11.53 -11.32
N CYS A 72 -7.94 10.38 -11.89
CA CYS A 72 -8.53 9.26 -11.14
C CYS A 72 -7.61 8.82 -9.97
N ASN A 73 -8.19 8.69 -8.77
CA ASN A 73 -7.49 8.26 -7.57
C ASN A 73 -7.25 6.74 -7.61
N PHE A 74 -6.04 6.31 -7.27
CA PHE A 74 -5.65 4.91 -7.15
C PHE A 74 -5.67 4.39 -5.71
N ASP A 75 -5.95 5.26 -4.74
CA ASP A 75 -6.07 4.90 -3.34
C ASP A 75 -7.39 4.12 -3.10
N PRO A 76 -7.37 3.11 -2.20
CA PRO A 76 -8.52 2.26 -1.96
C PRO A 76 -9.69 3.03 -1.31
N ALA A 77 -10.88 2.91 -1.90
CA ALA A 77 -12.12 3.32 -1.26
C ALA A 77 -12.73 2.15 -0.47
N CYS A 78 -13.26 2.44 0.71
CA CYS A 78 -13.97 1.46 1.52
C CYS A 78 -15.24 1.01 0.81
N ARG A 79 -15.42 -0.31 0.63
CA ARG A 79 -16.65 -0.86 0.01
C ARG A 79 -17.89 -0.71 0.91
N SER A 80 -17.71 -0.58 2.22
CA SER A 80 -18.81 -0.47 3.18
C SER A 80 -19.35 0.96 3.32
N CYS A 81 -18.49 1.98 3.29
CA CYS A 81 -18.90 3.38 3.52
C CYS A 81 -18.39 4.40 2.49
N GLY A 82 -17.58 4.00 1.50
CA GLY A 82 -17.06 4.89 0.46
C GLY A 82 -15.87 5.78 0.88
N PHE A 83 -15.44 5.74 2.14
CA PHE A 83 -14.30 6.55 2.63
C PHE A 83 -13.01 6.22 1.85
N ALA A 84 -12.26 7.26 1.46
CA ALA A 84 -10.96 7.11 0.80
C ALA A 84 -9.87 6.84 1.84
N ASN A 85 -9.13 5.74 1.69
CA ASN A 85 -8.09 5.30 2.62
C ASN A 85 -6.73 5.31 1.93
N ASP A 86 -5.64 5.39 2.70
CA ASP A 86 -4.30 5.24 2.15
C ASP A 86 -4.03 3.79 1.74
N ARG A 87 -3.15 3.58 0.75
CA ARG A 87 -2.81 2.22 0.27
C ARG A 87 -2.21 1.30 1.34
N GLY A 88 -1.69 1.86 2.44
CA GLY A 88 -1.14 1.11 3.56
C GLY A 88 -2.17 0.71 4.61
N ASP A 89 -3.39 1.25 4.53
CA ASP A 89 -4.40 1.06 5.55
C ASP A 89 -4.97 -0.36 5.51
N ARG A 90 -5.04 -0.99 6.69
CA ARG A 90 -5.65 -2.32 6.85
C ARG A 90 -7.15 -2.24 7.14
N PHE A 91 -7.56 -1.16 7.80
CA PHE A 91 -8.92 -0.88 8.23
C PHE A 91 -9.34 0.49 7.72
N CYS A 92 -10.64 0.65 7.50
CA CYS A 92 -11.20 1.92 7.05
C CYS A 92 -11.14 2.96 8.16
N GLY A 93 -10.52 4.12 7.90
CA GLY A 93 -10.48 5.24 8.85
C GLY A 93 -11.86 5.86 9.13
N GLY A 94 -12.85 5.64 8.25
CA GLY A 94 -14.21 6.17 8.41
C GLY A 94 -15.19 5.24 9.14
N CYS A 95 -15.03 3.92 9.06
CA CYS A 95 -16.01 2.98 9.63
C CYS A 95 -15.39 1.73 10.29
N GLY A 96 -14.07 1.59 10.30
CA GLY A 96 -13.37 0.44 10.89
C GLY A 96 -13.45 -0.87 10.11
N ALA A 97 -14.22 -0.95 9.02
CA ALA A 97 -14.32 -2.16 8.20
C ALA A 97 -12.96 -2.53 7.57
N PRO A 98 -12.62 -3.84 7.46
CA PRO A 98 -11.39 -4.29 6.81
C PRO A 98 -11.40 -3.91 5.32
N LEU A 99 -10.30 -3.34 4.82
CA LEU A 99 -10.19 -2.93 3.41
C LEU A 99 -9.77 -4.08 2.48
N HIS A 100 -9.13 -5.10 3.04
CA HIS A 100 -8.69 -6.29 2.31
C HIS A 100 -9.35 -7.55 2.89
N ALA A 101 -10.27 -8.12 2.11
CA ALA A 101 -10.89 -9.42 2.40
C ALA A 101 -9.85 -10.53 2.18
N GLY A 102 -9.06 -10.82 3.21
CA GLY A 102 -8.02 -11.86 3.16
C GLY A 102 -6.95 -11.74 4.25
N GLU A 103 -6.78 -10.54 4.83
CA GLU A 103 -5.76 -10.29 5.86
C GLU A 103 -6.33 -10.29 7.29
N LEU A 104 -7.63 -10.51 7.44
CA LEU A 104 -8.18 -10.92 8.72
C LEU A 104 -7.85 -12.39 8.85
N ARG A 105 -6.88 -12.72 9.72
CA ARG A 105 -6.89 -14.02 10.37
C ARG A 105 -8.34 -14.21 10.83
N PRO A 106 -9.03 -15.31 10.45
CA PRO A 106 -10.34 -15.57 11.01
C PRO A 106 -10.14 -15.43 12.51
N ARG A 107 -10.92 -14.53 13.14
CA ARG A 107 -11.05 -14.57 14.59
C ARG A 107 -11.40 -16.01 14.83
N LEU A 108 -10.49 -16.79 15.45
CA LEU A 108 -10.91 -18.08 15.97
C LEU A 108 -12.12 -17.69 16.79
N GLU A 109 -13.30 -18.12 16.33
CA GLU A 109 -14.44 -18.21 17.20
C GLU A 109 -13.92 -19.16 18.26
N VAL A 110 -13.43 -18.57 19.35
CA VAL A 110 -13.34 -19.24 20.62
C VAL A 110 -14.80 -19.52 20.90
N ALA A 111 -15.28 -20.65 20.38
CA ALA A 111 -16.51 -21.25 20.83
C ALA A 111 -16.36 -21.21 22.34
N ALA A 112 -17.17 -20.36 22.98
CA ALA A 112 -17.20 -20.23 24.41
C ALA A 112 -17.66 -21.60 24.91
N SER A 113 -16.69 -22.48 25.12
CA SER A 113 -16.95 -23.77 25.72
C SER A 113 -17.53 -23.45 27.09
N PRO A 114 -18.68 -24.00 27.48
CA PRO A 114 -19.28 -23.69 28.78
C PRO A 114 -18.29 -23.93 29.95
N ALA A 115 -17.29 -24.79 29.73
CA ALA A 115 -16.16 -25.02 30.64
C ALA A 115 -15.27 -23.77 30.89
N VAL A 116 -15.02 -22.92 29.90
CA VAL A 116 -14.18 -21.71 30.10
C VAL A 116 -14.95 -20.59 30.80
N MET A 117 -16.27 -20.51 30.57
CA MET A 117 -17.14 -19.57 31.31
C MET A 117 -17.31 -19.98 32.78
N ALA A 118 -17.36 -21.28 33.07
CA ALA A 118 -17.42 -21.79 34.44
C ALA A 118 -16.10 -21.55 35.22
N ALA A 119 -14.95 -21.63 34.55
CA ALA A 119 -13.66 -21.34 35.18
C ALA A 119 -13.42 -19.82 35.40
N ALA A 120 -13.88 -18.96 34.50
CA ALA A 120 -13.84 -17.51 34.69
C ALA A 120 -14.80 -17.03 35.81
N ALA A 121 -15.93 -17.71 36.00
CA ALA A 121 -16.83 -17.46 37.11
C ALA A 121 -16.21 -17.83 38.48
N ALA A 122 -15.25 -18.76 38.52
CA ALA A 122 -14.62 -19.21 39.76
C ALA A 122 -13.46 -18.30 40.24
N THR A 123 -12.90 -17.45 39.38
CA THR A 123 -11.89 -16.43 39.74
C THR A 123 -12.43 -15.00 39.75
N ALA A 124 -13.72 -14.80 39.45
CA ALA A 124 -14.39 -13.50 39.49
C ALA A 124 -14.72 -13.00 40.92
N THR A 125 -14.17 -13.59 41.97
CA THR A 125 -14.17 -12.99 43.32
C THR A 125 -13.03 -12.00 43.55
N ALA A 126 -12.18 -11.76 42.56
CA ALA A 126 -11.44 -10.50 42.50
C ALA A 126 -12.38 -9.44 41.91
N THR A 127 -13.04 -8.70 42.78
CA THR A 127 -13.66 -7.40 42.48
C THR A 127 -12.56 -6.48 41.93
N ALA A 128 -12.33 -6.54 40.62
CA ALA A 128 -11.84 -5.39 39.90
C ALA A 128 -12.95 -4.34 40.01
N SER A 129 -12.86 -3.51 41.05
CA SER A 129 -13.72 -2.37 41.28
C SER A 129 -13.45 -1.37 40.16
N SER A 130 -14.05 -1.58 39.00
CA SER A 130 -14.33 -0.46 38.10
C SER A 130 -15.49 0.29 38.73
N THR A 131 -15.22 1.01 39.83
CA THR A 131 -16.18 1.98 40.35
C THR A 131 -16.35 2.99 39.22
N PRO A 132 -17.56 3.12 38.62
CA PRO A 132 -17.77 4.18 37.67
C PRO A 132 -17.51 5.49 38.41
N TRP A 133 -16.67 6.33 37.83
CA TRP A 133 -16.38 7.64 38.38
C TRP A 133 -17.71 8.36 38.58
N THR A 134 -17.93 8.87 39.78
CA THR A 134 -19.13 9.66 40.06
C THR A 134 -19.09 10.97 39.28
N VAL A 135 -20.25 11.57 39.05
CA VAL A 135 -20.34 12.86 38.33
C VAL A 135 -19.53 13.93 39.06
N ASP A 136 -19.50 13.90 40.40
CA ASP A 136 -18.67 14.78 41.24
C ASP A 136 -17.16 14.52 41.10
N GLU A 137 -16.72 13.26 40.99
CA GLU A 137 -15.30 12.94 40.77
C GLU A 137 -14.80 13.41 39.39
N LEU A 138 -15.63 13.27 38.35
CA LEU A 138 -15.32 13.79 37.03
C LEU A 138 -15.33 15.33 37.02
N ALA A 139 -16.25 15.96 37.74
CA ALA A 139 -16.30 17.41 37.87
C ALA A 139 -15.03 17.97 38.55
N GLY A 140 -14.48 17.28 39.55
CA GLY A 140 -13.22 17.67 40.21
C GLY A 140 -11.99 17.65 39.31
N LEU A 141 -11.99 16.86 38.21
CA LEU A 141 -10.91 16.87 37.22
C LEU A 141 -10.97 18.09 36.28
N PHE A 142 -12.14 18.71 36.15
CA PHE A 142 -12.37 19.89 35.32
C PHE A 142 -12.66 21.14 36.15
N GLU A 143 -12.50 21.08 37.48
CA GLU A 143 -12.46 22.30 38.28
C GLU A 143 -11.36 23.18 37.68
N PRO A 144 -11.70 24.40 37.24
CA PRO A 144 -10.67 25.32 36.80
C PRO A 144 -9.75 25.47 38.00
N PHE A 145 -8.45 25.23 37.79
CA PHE A 145 -7.42 25.54 38.78
C PHE A 145 -7.79 26.93 39.31
N ALA A 146 -8.28 26.98 40.56
CA ALA A 146 -8.71 28.23 41.14
C ALA A 146 -7.51 29.15 40.92
N THR A 147 -7.74 30.25 40.22
CA THR A 147 -6.74 31.27 39.98
C THR A 147 -6.45 31.88 41.35
N SER A 148 -5.67 31.17 42.18
CA SER A 148 -4.90 31.80 43.22
C SER A 148 -4.04 32.78 42.47
N ALA A 149 -4.34 34.05 42.67
CA ALA A 149 -3.60 35.19 42.15
C ALA A 149 -2.18 35.17 42.74
N ASP A 150 -1.37 34.25 42.25
CA ASP A 150 0.05 34.40 42.10
C ASP A 150 0.24 34.33 40.58
N GLU A 151 -0.07 35.45 39.91
CA GLU A 151 0.40 35.68 38.56
C GLU A 151 1.92 35.78 38.69
N PRO A 152 2.72 34.79 38.22
CA PRO A 152 4.15 35.02 38.16
C PRO A 152 4.33 36.16 37.17
N GLU A 153 4.68 37.35 37.66
CA GLU A 153 5.16 38.47 36.84
C GLU A 153 6.25 37.91 35.93
N LEU A 154 5.86 37.57 34.69
CA LEU A 154 6.80 37.24 33.65
C LEU A 154 7.63 38.50 33.45
N PRO A 155 8.97 38.43 33.49
CA PRO A 155 9.76 39.62 33.27
C PRO A 155 9.36 40.23 31.93
N GLU A 156 8.87 41.47 31.93
CA GLU A 156 8.45 42.19 30.71
C GLU A 156 9.60 42.40 29.71
N VAL A 157 10.81 41.97 30.08
CA VAL A 157 11.94 41.84 29.18
C VAL A 157 11.70 40.63 28.27
N GLY A 158 10.87 40.85 27.24
CA GLY A 158 10.77 39.93 26.11
C GLY A 158 12.16 39.61 25.57
N ILE A 159 12.35 38.37 25.13
CA ILE A 159 13.63 37.91 24.57
C ILE A 159 13.93 38.76 23.32
N SER A 160 14.95 39.62 23.40
CA SER A 160 15.41 40.45 22.27
C SER A 160 15.84 39.57 21.08
N GLN A 161 15.66 40.05 19.85
CA GLN A 161 16.15 39.38 18.65
C GLN A 161 17.67 39.09 18.74
N ASP A 162 18.44 40.02 19.31
CA ASP A 162 19.88 39.83 19.55
C ASP A 162 20.19 38.63 20.46
N HIS A 163 19.28 38.32 21.39
CA HIS A 163 19.40 37.16 22.27
C HIS A 163 19.19 35.87 21.49
N LEU A 164 18.18 35.83 20.62
CA LEU A 164 17.90 34.67 19.75
C LEU A 164 19.05 34.42 18.78
N ASP A 165 19.59 35.47 18.18
CA ASP A 165 20.66 35.39 17.19
C ASP A 165 21.96 34.81 17.82
N ARG A 166 22.27 35.18 19.06
CA ARG A 166 23.36 34.57 19.84
C ARG A 166 23.11 33.10 20.16
N LEU A 167 21.87 32.72 20.48
CA LEU A 167 21.50 31.34 20.83
C LEU A 167 21.65 30.39 19.64
N PHE A 168 21.28 30.85 18.46
CA PHE A 168 21.32 30.05 17.22
C PHE A 168 22.56 30.31 16.34
N GLY A 169 23.55 31.05 16.87
CA GLY A 169 24.84 31.24 16.20
C GLY A 169 24.77 32.07 14.92
N ALA A 170 23.71 32.86 14.73
CA ALA A 170 23.62 33.83 13.65
C ALA A 170 24.33 35.11 14.10
N ALA A 171 25.64 35.16 13.97
CA ALA A 171 26.34 36.44 14.03
C ALA A 171 26.01 37.25 12.75
N PRO A 172 25.84 38.58 12.84
CA PRO A 172 25.66 39.44 11.67
C PRO A 172 26.88 39.41 10.74
#